data_AF-A0A2K6ETA1-F1
#
_entry.id   AF-A0A2K6ETA1-F1
#
_cell.length_a   1.000
_cell.length_b   1.000
_cell.length_c   1.000
_cell.angle_alpha   90.00
_cell.angle_beta   90.00
_cell.angle_gamma   90.00
#
_symmetry.space_group_name_H-M   'P 1'
#
loop_
_entity.id
_entity.type
_entity.pdbx_description
1 polymer ?
#
loop_
_entity_poly.entity_id
_entity_poly.type
_entity_poly.pdbx_seq_one_letter_code
_entity_poly.pdbx_strand_id
1 'polypeptide(L)'
;MKPSGEAAAAAAPGAGPWDECFEAAVQLALRAGQIIRKALTEEKRVSTKTSAADLVTETDHLVENLIISELRKRFPSHRPPFSLAHT
;
A
#
# COMPACT_ATOMS: atom_id res chain seq x y z
N MET A 1 38.92 -7.10 -20.52
CA MET A 1 38.77 -8.14 -19.48
C MET A 1 38.20 -7.50 -18.23
N LYS A 2 37.03 -7.94 -17.78
CA LYS A 2 36.53 -7.70 -16.41
C LYS A 2 37.32 -8.56 -15.42
N PRO A 3 37.32 -8.20 -14.13
CA PRO A 3 36.37 -8.85 -13.23
C PRO A 3 35.50 -7.76 -12.57
N SER A 4 34.17 -7.75 -12.69
CA SER A 4 33.21 -8.62 -12.00
C SER A 4 33.48 -8.75 -10.50
N GLY A 5 32.58 -8.15 -9.72
CA GLY A 5 32.28 -8.60 -8.37
C GLY A 5 32.59 -7.59 -7.28
N GLU A 6 31.65 -6.69 -7.01
CA GLU A 6 31.19 -6.57 -5.63
C GLU A 6 29.69 -6.31 -5.66
N ALA A 7 28.92 -7.39 -5.44
CA ALA A 7 27.53 -7.28 -5.06
C ALA A 7 27.52 -6.49 -3.75
N ALA A 8 27.08 -5.24 -3.80
CA ALA A 8 26.86 -4.44 -2.61
C ALA A 8 25.89 -5.23 -1.72
N ALA A 9 26.46 -5.74 -0.63
CA ALA A 9 25.82 -6.58 0.35
C ALA A 9 24.51 -5.93 0.82
N ALA A 10 23.50 -6.77 1.02
CA ALA A 10 22.26 -6.41 1.70
C ALA A 10 22.61 -5.66 2.99
N ALA A 11 22.33 -4.36 3.00
CA ALA A 11 22.40 -3.56 4.20
C ALA A 11 21.43 -4.16 5.23
N ALA A 12 21.92 -4.37 6.45
CA ALA A 12 21.10 -4.80 7.57
C ALA A 12 19.85 -3.90 7.68
N PRO A 13 18.65 -4.46 7.89
CA PRO A 13 17.45 -3.65 8.07
C PRO A 13 17.52 -3.00 9.45
N GLY A 14 17.66 -1.67 9.51
CA GLY A 14 17.58 -0.92 10.76
C GLY A 14 18.73 0.05 11.00
N ALA A 15 18.62 1.27 10.45
CA ALA A 15 18.99 2.55 11.09
C ALA A 15 18.75 3.77 10.18
N GLY A 16 17.86 3.70 9.18
CA GLY A 16 17.43 4.84 8.39
C GLY A 16 16.30 5.64 9.07
N PRO A 17 16.21 6.96 8.86
CA PRO A 17 15.13 7.79 9.41
C PRO A 17 13.72 7.38 8.93
N TRP A 18 13.62 6.50 7.93
CA TRP A 18 12.38 6.02 7.34
C TRP A 18 12.06 4.55 7.65
N ASP A 19 12.89 3.86 8.43
CA ASP A 19 12.75 2.42 8.61
C ASP A 19 11.44 2.06 9.31
N GLU A 20 11.01 2.88 10.26
CA GLU A 20 9.72 2.68 10.91
C GLU A 20 8.55 2.85 9.91
N CYS A 21 8.63 3.85 9.03
CA CYS A 21 7.64 4.07 7.99
C CYS A 21 7.62 2.93 6.98
N PHE A 22 8.80 2.44 6.61
CA PHE A 22 8.96 1.32 5.68
C PHE A 22 8.38 0.04 6.28
N GLU A 23 8.73 -0.30 7.52
CA GLU A 23 8.20 -1.50 8.19
C GLU A 23 6.68 -1.40 8.34
N ALA A 24 6.15 -0.23 8.73
CA ALA A 24 4.71 0.00 8.77
C ALA A 24 4.04 -0.23 7.40
N ALA A 25 4.66 0.26 6.32
CA ALA A 25 4.16 0.09 4.96
C ALA A 25 4.17 -1.38 4.52
N VAL A 26 5.24 -2.12 4.82
CA VAL A 26 5.34 -3.57 4.53
C VAL A 26 4.22 -4.33 5.24
N GLN A 27 4.00 -4.08 6.53
CA GLN A 27 2.95 -4.75 7.29
C GLN A 27 1.55 -4.42 6.75
N LEU A 28 1.29 -3.16 6.39
CA LEU A 28 0.02 -2.76 5.79
C LEU A 28 -0.19 -3.38 4.42
N ALA A 29 0.84 -3.44 3.58
CA ALA A 29 0.77 -4.05 2.26
C ALA A 29 0.46 -5.55 2.35
N LEU A 30 1.10 -6.28 3.29
CA LEU A 30 0.81 -7.69 3.52
C LEU A 30 -0.64 -7.91 3.95
N ARG A 31 -1.15 -7.09 4.87
CA ARG A 31 -2.54 -7.17 5.34
C ARG A 31 -3.55 -6.83 4.24
N ALA A 32 -3.30 -5.78 3.46
CA ALA A 32 -4.09 -5.44 2.29
C ALA A 32 -4.11 -6.58 1.27
N GLY A 33 -2.96 -7.19 0.99
CA GLY A 33 -2.85 -8.34 0.09
C GLY A 33 -3.68 -9.56 0.54
N GLN A 34 -3.79 -9.80 1.85
CA GLN A 34 -4.64 -10.86 2.39
C GLN A 34 -6.13 -10.59 2.13
N ILE A 35 -6.56 -9.34 2.31
CA ILE A 35 -7.93 -8.89 2.03
C ILE A 35 -8.24 -9.05 0.54
N ILE A 36 -7.37 -8.55 -0.33
CA ILE A 36 -7.53 -8.65 -1.79
C ILE A 36 -7.62 -10.12 -2.19
N ARG A 37 -6.71 -10.97 -1.70
CA ARG A 37 -6.69 -12.41 -2.01
C ARG A 37 -8.00 -13.10 -1.62
N LYS A 38 -8.59 -12.75 -0.48
CA LYS A 38 -9.89 -13.28 -0.06
C LYS A 38 -11.02 -12.82 -1.00
N ALA A 39 -11.04 -11.54 -1.33
CA ALA A 39 -12.06 -10.97 -2.22
C ALA A 39 -12.00 -11.56 -3.64
N LEU A 40 -10.84 -12.04 -4.10
CA LEU A 40 -10.71 -12.68 -5.42
C LEU A 40 -11.63 -13.89 -5.60
N THR A 41 -11.93 -14.64 -4.54
CA THR A 41 -12.82 -15.82 -4.59
C THR A 41 -14.28 -15.50 -4.28
N GLU A 42 -14.57 -14.28 -3.83
CA GLU A 42 -15.91 -13.84 -3.44
C GLU A 42 -16.59 -13.06 -4.58
N GLU A 43 -17.92 -12.93 -4.50
CA GLU A 43 -18.69 -12.05 -5.40
C GLU A 43 -18.23 -10.61 -5.21
N LYS A 44 -18.01 -9.89 -6.32
CA LYS A 44 -17.48 -8.52 -6.31
C LYS A 44 -18.53 -7.56 -6.81
N ARG A 45 -18.72 -6.47 -6.08
CA ARG A 45 -19.53 -5.34 -6.52
C ARG A 45 -18.64 -4.38 -7.30
N VAL A 46 -18.69 -4.52 -8.62
CA VAL A 46 -17.95 -3.66 -9.52
C VAL A 46 -18.72 -2.37 -9.79
N SER A 47 -18.04 -1.25 -9.62
CA SER A 47 -18.46 0.10 -9.99
C SER A 47 -17.50 0.66 -11.04
N THR A 48 -17.88 1.74 -11.69
CA THR A 48 -17.04 2.49 -12.65
C THR A 48 -16.68 3.85 -12.09
N LYS A 49 -15.47 4.32 -12.34
CA LYS A 49 -15.00 5.67 -12.02
C LYS A 49 -15.30 6.61 -13.19
N THR A 50 -14.33 6.88 -14.07
CA THR A 50 -14.45 7.89 -15.14
C THR A 50 -15.00 7.35 -16.45
N SER A 51 -14.92 6.04 -16.66
CA SER A 51 -15.36 5.38 -17.89
C SER A 51 -15.80 3.95 -17.62
N ALA A 52 -16.47 3.32 -18.59
CA ALA A 52 -16.93 1.93 -18.47
C ALA A 52 -15.80 0.91 -18.31
N ALA A 53 -14.57 1.24 -18.69
CA ALA A 53 -13.38 0.40 -18.51
C ALA A 53 -12.59 0.75 -17.23
N ASP A 54 -12.89 1.88 -16.59
CA ASP A 54 -12.24 2.35 -15.37
C ASP A 54 -12.99 1.80 -14.16
N LEU A 55 -12.69 0.56 -13.79
CA LEU A 55 -13.41 -0.19 -12.77
C LEU A 55 -12.85 0.08 -11.36
N VAL A 56 -13.72 -0.04 -10.37
CA VAL A 56 -13.39 -0.03 -8.95
C VAL A 56 -14.30 -0.99 -8.21
N THR A 57 -13.78 -1.64 -7.18
CA THR A 57 -14.53 -2.60 -6.36
C THR A 57 -14.69 -2.08 -4.94
N GLU A 58 -15.62 -2.68 -4.18
CA GLU A 58 -15.70 -2.48 -2.74
C GLU A 58 -14.39 -2.80 -2.01
N THR A 59 -13.61 -3.74 -2.56
CA THR A 59 -12.32 -4.16 -2.01
C THR A 59 -11.27 -3.05 -2.11
N ASP A 60 -11.23 -2.31 -3.22
CA ASP A 60 -10.32 -1.16 -3.38
C ASP A 60 -10.56 -0.10 -2.31
N HIS A 61 -11.83 0.26 -2.10
CA HIS A 61 -12.24 1.23 -1.07
C HIS A 61 -11.89 0.73 0.35
N LEU A 62 -12.09 -0.56 0.62
CA LEU A 62 -11.79 -1.13 1.93
C LEU A 62 -10.28 -1.12 2.22
N VAL A 63 -9.46 -1.45 1.23
CA VAL A 63 -8.00 -1.43 1.35
C VAL A 63 -7.47 0.00 1.54
N GLU A 64 -7.97 0.96 0.76
CA GLU A 64 -7.59 2.36 0.91
C GLU A 64 -7.92 2.89 2.31
N ASN A 65 -9.15 2.63 2.79
CA ASN A 65 -9.58 3.02 4.13
C ASN A 65 -8.71 2.39 5.23
N LEU A 66 -8.35 1.11 5.08
CA LEU A 66 -7.42 0.44 6.00
C LEU A 66 -6.07 1.16 6.04
N ILE A 67 -5.45 1.38 4.88
CA ILE A 67 -4.11 1.97 4.80
C ILE A 67 -4.11 3.40 5.34
N ILE A 68 -5.04 4.24 4.91
CA ILE A 68 -5.12 5.64 5.34
C ILE A 68 -5.41 5.72 6.84
N SER A 69 -6.34 4.93 7.36
CA SER A 69 -6.69 4.99 8.79
C SER A 69 -5.52 4.57 9.68
N GLU A 70 -4.79 3.52 9.33
CA GLU A 70 -3.64 3.05 10.11
C GLU A 70 -2.43 4.00 9.99
N LEU A 71 -2.14 4.52 8.80
CA LEU A 71 -1.06 5.50 8.63
C LEU A 71 -1.36 6.81 9.37
N ARG A 72 -2.61 7.28 9.39
CA ARG A 72 -2.99 8.49 10.13
C ARG A 72 -2.89 8.31 11.65
N LYS A 73 -3.20 7.11 12.15
CA LYS A 73 -3.02 6.79 13.58
C LYS A 73 -1.54 6.76 13.96
N ARG A 74 -0.70 6.14 13.13
CA ARG A 74 0.73 5.95 13.43
C ARG A 74 1.58 7.18 13.13
N PHE A 75 1.26 7.93 12.08
CA PHE A 75 2.01 9.10 11.61
C PHE A 75 1.08 10.31 11.40
N PRO A 76 0.58 10.92 12.48
CA PRO A 76 -0.44 11.98 12.40
C PRO A 76 0.03 13.27 11.70
N SER A 77 1.35 13.50 11.62
CA SER A 77 1.95 14.63 10.91
C SER A 77 2.12 14.39 9.41
N HIS A 78 1.97 13.14 8.93
CA HIS A 78 2.06 12.86 7.50
C HIS A 78 0.88 13.49 6.77
N ARG A 79 1.19 14.15 5.65
CA ARG A 79 0.16 14.64 4.75
C ARG A 79 -0.57 13.43 4.16
N PRO A 80 -1.90 13.34 4.28
CA PRO A 80 -2.63 12.26 3.61
C PRO A 80 -2.43 12.37 2.10
N PRO A 81 -2.33 11.24 1.38
CA PRO A 81 -2.05 11.23 -0.06
C PRO A 81 -3.07 12.02 -0.88
N PHE A 82 -4.27 12.23 -0.33
CA PHE A 82 -5.26 13.15 -0.87
C PHE A 82 -5.88 13.95 0.29
N SER A 83 -5.75 15.28 0.23
CA SER A 83 -6.80 16.14 0.78
C SER A 83 -8.09 15.65 0.13
N LEU A 84 -9.10 15.32 0.93
CA LEU A 84 -10.47 14.95 0.51
C LEU A 84 -10.89 15.80 -0.69
N ALA A 85 -10.62 15.33 -1.90
CA ALA A 85 -10.91 16.02 -3.13
C ALA A 85 -11.66 15.02 -3.98
N HIS A 86 -12.98 15.18 -3.89
CA HIS A 86 -13.99 14.61 -4.77
C HIS A 86 -14.25 13.12 -4.58
N THR A 87 -15.32 12.82 -3.85
CA THR A 87 -16.64 12.55 -4.47
C THR A 87 -17.73 12.68 -3.41
#